data_AF-A0A3B5LKN2-F1
#
_entry.id   AF-A0A3B5LKN2-F1
#
_cell.length_a   1.000
_cell.length_b   1.000
_cell.length_c   1.000
_cell.angle_alpha   90.00
_cell.angle_beta   90.00
_cell.angle_gamma   90.00
#
_symmetry.space_group_name_H-M   'P 1'
#
loop_
_entity.id
_entity.type
_entity.pdbx_description
1 polymer ?
#
loop_
_entity_poly.entity_id
_entity_poly.type
_entity_poly.pdbx_seq_one_letter_code
_entity_poly.pdbx_strand_id
1 'polypeptide(L)'
;MTDYPKFASITTEEMGTAQERRKGKTFIAHWGAFCCGLGLCNQHTLVLYVLIIIPWVLYRLFTLKELSFLGLVSLGFCFIAGFFPYIYLPISSYLNSARWSWGDQTTVSGLLTHLLRAEYGTFSLVRAGFWICTSCFKKETSCCCSSIWIFLPFMVFTYTFLCFIGKHRDLFSWLLTAMLLVYSLFFAWRANLDISRPLLLGVVCNNTDAAVCVLAGLGLSHAHSKMERWLGHGGLWKTIGWVFVLALLGQMGRTNHR
;
A
#
# COMPACT_ATOMS: atom_id res chain seq x y z
N MET A 1 3.22 -38.29 -42.92
CA MET A 1 1.94 -37.63 -42.57
C MET A 1 1.63 -37.79 -41.08
N THR A 2 2.59 -37.56 -40.18
CA THR A 2 2.42 -37.83 -38.73
C THR A 2 3.37 -36.97 -37.89
N ASP A 3 3.14 -35.64 -37.87
CA ASP A 3 3.79 -34.72 -36.92
C ASP A 3 2.77 -33.85 -36.15
N TYR A 4 1.49 -34.13 -36.32
CA TYR A 4 0.39 -33.38 -35.69
C TYR A 4 0.21 -33.57 -34.17
N PRO A 5 0.52 -34.72 -33.52
CA PRO A 5 0.15 -34.89 -32.11
C PRO A 5 1.02 -34.06 -31.14
N LYS A 6 2.30 -33.79 -31.47
CA LYS A 6 3.19 -32.98 -30.63
C LYS A 6 2.85 -31.49 -30.64
N PHE A 7 2.38 -30.96 -31.78
CA PHE A 7 2.03 -29.54 -31.88
C PHE A 7 0.72 -29.21 -31.14
N ALA A 8 -0.24 -30.15 -31.17
CA ALA A 8 -1.49 -30.04 -30.43
C ALA A 8 -1.28 -30.09 -28.90
N SER A 9 -0.38 -30.95 -28.40
CA SER A 9 -0.11 -31.03 -26.96
C SER A 9 0.56 -29.76 -26.42
N ILE A 10 1.54 -29.20 -27.15
CA ILE A 10 2.24 -27.96 -26.76
C ILE A 10 1.27 -26.78 -26.68
N THR A 11 0.39 -26.62 -27.67
CA THR A 11 -0.60 -25.54 -27.67
C THR A 11 -1.61 -25.67 -26.52
N THR A 12 -2.01 -26.89 -26.14
CA THR A 12 -2.88 -27.09 -24.97
C THR A 12 -2.21 -26.76 -23.64
N GLU A 13 -0.92 -27.06 -23.46
CA GLU A 13 -0.17 -26.70 -22.26
C GLU A 13 0.08 -25.18 -22.17
N GLU A 14 0.43 -24.54 -23.29
CA GLU A 14 0.58 -23.08 -23.35
C GLU A 14 -0.74 -22.35 -23.06
N MET A 15 -1.86 -22.83 -23.60
CA MET A 15 -3.18 -22.30 -23.28
C MET A 15 -3.56 -22.50 -21.80
N GLY A 16 -3.24 -23.66 -21.23
CA GLY A 16 -3.47 -23.95 -19.81
C GLY A 16 -2.70 -23.01 -18.88
N THR A 17 -1.41 -22.84 -19.13
CA THR A 17 -0.53 -21.96 -18.33
C THR A 17 -0.89 -20.47 -18.48
N ALA A 18 -1.29 -20.04 -19.68
CA ALA A 18 -1.77 -18.68 -19.92
C ALA A 18 -3.08 -18.40 -19.16
N GLN A 19 -4.02 -19.35 -19.18
CA GLN A 19 -5.28 -19.26 -18.47
C GLN A 19 -5.10 -19.24 -16.94
N GLU A 20 -4.18 -20.06 -16.42
CA GLU A 20 -3.85 -20.07 -14.99
C GLU A 20 -3.22 -18.75 -14.53
N ARG A 21 -2.27 -18.21 -15.32
CA ARG A 21 -1.71 -16.86 -15.06
C ARG A 21 -2.77 -15.77 -15.08
N ARG A 22 -3.73 -15.85 -16.00
CA ARG A 22 -4.85 -14.92 -16.08
C ARG A 22 -5.71 -14.97 -14.82
N LYS A 23 -6.10 -16.18 -14.39
CA LYS A 23 -6.86 -16.40 -13.15
C LYS A 23 -6.12 -15.82 -11.93
N GLY A 24 -4.82 -16.09 -11.80
CA GLY A 24 -3.99 -15.54 -10.72
C GLY A 24 -3.97 -14.01 -10.69
N LYS A 25 -3.78 -13.35 -11.84
CA LYS A 25 -3.83 -11.88 -11.94
C LYS A 25 -5.20 -11.32 -11.54
N THR A 26 -6.28 -11.95 -12.00
CA THR A 26 -7.63 -11.52 -11.65
C THR A 26 -7.89 -11.67 -10.15
N PHE A 27 -7.48 -12.77 -9.54
CA PHE A 27 -7.60 -12.98 -8.10
C PHE A 27 -6.89 -11.89 -7.30
N ILE A 28 -5.63 -11.57 -7.66
CA ILE A 28 -4.86 -10.51 -7.02
C ILE A 28 -5.54 -9.14 -7.18
N ALA A 29 -6.12 -8.85 -8.35
CA ALA A 29 -6.81 -7.59 -8.59
C ALA A 29 -8.09 -7.44 -7.74
N HIS A 30 -8.89 -8.51 -7.58
CA HIS A 30 -10.09 -8.49 -6.72
C HIS A 30 -9.71 -8.35 -5.25
N TRP A 31 -8.68 -9.07 -4.80
CA TRP A 31 -8.17 -8.96 -3.44
C TRP A 31 -7.61 -7.56 -3.18
N GLY A 32 -6.87 -7.00 -4.15
CA GLY A 32 -6.38 -5.63 -4.10
C GLY A 32 -7.50 -4.60 -4.01
N ALA A 33 -8.56 -4.73 -4.82
CA ALA A 33 -9.73 -3.86 -4.78
C ALA A 33 -10.42 -3.91 -3.40
N PHE A 34 -10.62 -5.11 -2.86
CA PHE A 34 -11.18 -5.31 -1.53
C PHE A 34 -10.29 -4.70 -0.42
N CYS A 35 -8.97 -4.93 -0.47
CA CYS A 35 -8.02 -4.34 0.46
C CYS A 35 -7.97 -2.80 0.37
N CYS A 36 -8.12 -2.21 -0.82
CA CYS A 36 -8.21 -0.76 -0.98
C CYS A 36 -9.45 -0.19 -0.26
N GLY A 37 -10.61 -0.83 -0.39
CA GLY A 37 -11.82 -0.43 0.32
C GLY A 37 -11.67 -0.57 1.85
N LEU A 38 -11.13 -1.69 2.31
CA LEU A 38 -10.83 -1.90 3.75
C LEU A 38 -9.83 -0.86 4.28
N GLY A 39 -8.78 -0.56 3.52
CA GLY A 39 -7.77 0.41 3.90
C GLY A 39 -8.33 1.82 4.05
N LEU A 40 -9.27 2.22 3.19
CA LEU A 40 -9.97 3.51 3.30
C LEU A 40 -10.85 3.61 4.55
N CYS A 41 -11.36 2.48 5.05
CA CYS A 41 -12.11 2.46 6.32
C CYS A 41 -11.22 2.84 7.51
N ASN A 42 -9.96 2.40 7.49
CA ASN A 42 -9.00 2.71 8.53
C ASN A 42 -8.41 4.12 8.37
N GLN A 43 -8.05 4.50 7.14
CA GLN A 43 -7.28 5.71 6.88
C GLN A 43 -7.69 6.45 5.60
N HIS A 44 -8.32 7.61 5.77
CA HIS A 44 -8.82 8.41 4.65
C HIS A 44 -7.69 9.00 3.77
N THR A 45 -6.49 9.25 4.31
CA THR A 45 -5.35 9.74 3.52
C THR A 45 -4.82 8.70 2.53
N LEU A 46 -5.19 7.42 2.68
CA LEU A 46 -4.88 6.35 1.73
C LEU A 46 -5.50 6.59 0.35
N VAL A 47 -6.51 7.48 0.25
CA VAL A 47 -7.10 7.88 -1.04
C VAL A 47 -6.05 8.39 -2.03
N LEU A 48 -4.98 9.04 -1.56
CA LEU A 48 -3.89 9.53 -2.42
C LEU A 48 -3.17 8.38 -3.14
N TYR A 49 -2.98 7.25 -2.45
CA TYR A 49 -2.44 6.04 -3.07
C TYR A 49 -3.45 5.42 -4.02
N VAL A 50 -4.71 5.29 -3.58
CA VAL A 50 -5.78 4.66 -4.37
C VAL A 50 -6.02 5.38 -5.70
N LEU A 51 -6.02 6.72 -5.69
CA LEU A 51 -6.21 7.57 -6.88
C LEU A 51 -5.11 7.40 -7.93
N ILE A 52 -3.89 7.01 -7.52
CA ILE A 52 -2.77 6.79 -8.45
C ILE A 52 -2.74 5.32 -8.91
N ILE A 53 -2.92 4.38 -7.99
CA ILE A 53 -2.76 2.94 -8.28
C ILE A 53 -3.93 2.37 -9.09
N ILE A 54 -5.18 2.78 -8.82
CA ILE A 54 -6.36 2.25 -9.53
C ILE A 54 -6.27 2.57 -11.03
N PRO A 55 -6.09 3.83 -11.47
CA PRO A 55 -5.97 4.13 -12.89
C PRO A 55 -4.79 3.40 -13.55
N TRP A 56 -3.66 3.27 -12.85
CA TRP A 56 -2.51 2.54 -13.36
C TRP A 56 -2.80 1.05 -13.56
N VAL A 57 -3.42 0.39 -12.57
CA VAL A 57 -3.81 -1.03 -12.67
C VAL A 57 -4.84 -1.23 -13.79
N LEU A 58 -5.86 -0.37 -13.88
CA LEU A 58 -6.87 -0.41 -14.93
C LEU A 58 -6.25 -0.21 -16.32
N TYR A 59 -5.34 0.76 -16.47
CA TYR A 59 -4.61 0.99 -17.71
C TYR A 59 -3.78 -0.24 -18.11
N ARG A 60 -3.13 -0.91 -17.15
CA ARG A 60 -2.37 -2.14 -17.40
C ARG A 60 -3.27 -3.29 -17.83
N LEU A 61 -4.41 -3.51 -17.15
CA LEU A 61 -5.39 -4.53 -17.54
C LEU A 61 -6.00 -4.25 -18.91
N PHE A 62 -6.27 -2.98 -19.22
CA PHE A 62 -6.78 -2.55 -20.52
C PHE A 62 -5.77 -2.79 -21.65
N THR A 63 -4.52 -2.37 -21.45
CA THR A 63 -3.44 -2.55 -22.44
C THR A 63 -3.16 -4.03 -22.72
N LEU A 64 -3.31 -4.89 -21.70
CA LEU A 64 -3.17 -6.34 -21.84
C LEU A 64 -4.42 -7.02 -22.44
N LYS A 65 -5.48 -6.26 -22.77
CA LYS A 65 -6.78 -6.76 -23.25
C LYS A 65 -7.44 -7.77 -22.30
N GLU A 66 -7.12 -7.67 -21.02
CA GLU A 66 -7.64 -8.53 -19.96
C GLU A 66 -8.88 -7.94 -19.29
N LEU A 67 -9.14 -6.64 -19.53
CA LEU A 67 -10.24 -5.91 -18.94
C LEU A 67 -11.54 -6.15 -19.73
N SER A 68 -12.52 -6.79 -19.09
CA SER A 68 -13.89 -6.85 -19.56
C SER A 68 -14.77 -5.90 -18.75
N PHE A 69 -15.91 -5.48 -19.31
CA PHE A 69 -16.89 -4.67 -18.57
C PHE A 69 -17.37 -5.37 -17.28
N LEU A 70 -17.67 -6.67 -17.36
CA LEU A 70 -18.02 -7.48 -16.20
C LEU A 70 -16.87 -7.55 -15.18
N GLY A 71 -15.62 -7.61 -15.63
CA GLY A 71 -14.45 -7.56 -14.76
C GLY A 71 -14.34 -6.22 -14.02
N LEU A 72 -14.60 -5.10 -14.70
CA LEU A 72 -14.62 -3.77 -14.08
C LEU A 72 -15.71 -3.66 -13.02
N VAL A 73 -16.92 -4.13 -13.34
CA VAL A 73 -18.05 -4.17 -12.40
C VAL A 73 -17.72 -5.05 -11.19
N SER A 74 -17.15 -6.23 -11.40
CA SER A 74 -16.73 -7.15 -10.34
C SER A 74 -15.65 -6.54 -9.43
N LEU A 75 -14.66 -5.86 -10.00
CA LEU A 75 -13.65 -5.11 -9.22
C LEU A 75 -14.30 -3.98 -8.40
N GLY A 76 -15.26 -3.27 -8.98
CA GLY A 76 -16.06 -2.26 -8.27
C GLY A 76 -16.82 -2.85 -7.08
N PHE A 77 -17.48 -4.00 -7.27
CA PHE A 77 -18.16 -4.71 -6.18
C PHE A 77 -17.18 -5.16 -5.08
N CYS A 78 -16.00 -5.69 -5.43
CA CYS A 78 -14.99 -6.04 -4.44
C CYS A 78 -14.50 -4.81 -3.66
N PHE A 79 -14.29 -3.68 -4.33
CA PHE A 79 -13.93 -2.42 -3.67
C PHE A 79 -15.01 -1.97 -2.68
N ILE A 80 -16.27 -1.96 -3.10
CA ILE A 80 -17.42 -1.61 -2.23
C ILE A 80 -17.56 -2.60 -1.07
N ALA A 81 -17.34 -3.90 -1.31
CA ALA A 81 -17.35 -4.92 -0.26
C ALA A 81 -16.27 -4.66 0.80
N GLY A 82 -15.17 -3.99 0.46
CA GLY A 82 -14.18 -3.53 1.43
C GLY A 82 -14.72 -2.50 2.43
N PHE A 83 -15.80 -1.78 2.11
CA PHE A 83 -16.48 -0.85 3.03
C PHE A 83 -17.46 -1.54 3.98
N PHE A 84 -17.52 -2.88 3.97
CA PHE A 84 -18.36 -3.66 4.87
C PHE A 84 -18.26 -3.24 6.36
N PRO A 85 -17.07 -2.93 6.92
CA PRO A 85 -16.97 -2.46 8.30
C PRO A 85 -17.81 -1.20 8.60
N TYR A 86 -18.05 -0.32 7.62
CA TYR A 86 -18.88 0.86 7.83
C TYR A 86 -20.38 0.58 7.93
N ILE A 87 -20.85 -0.58 7.48
CA ILE A 87 -22.26 -0.98 7.64
C ILE A 87 -22.60 -1.13 9.14
N TYR A 88 -21.62 -1.45 9.98
CA TYR A 88 -21.80 -1.51 11.42
C TYR A 88 -22.23 -0.15 12.03
N LEU A 89 -21.80 0.98 11.46
CA LEU A 89 -22.11 2.30 12.01
C LEU A 89 -23.62 2.63 12.00
N PRO A 90 -24.34 2.61 10.87
CA PRO A 90 -25.77 2.90 10.88
C PRO A 90 -26.57 1.88 11.70
N ILE A 91 -26.16 0.60 11.69
CA ILE A 91 -26.81 -0.45 12.50
C ILE A 91 -26.66 -0.17 14.00
N SER A 92 -25.44 0.10 14.46
CA SER A 92 -25.17 0.38 15.87
C SER A 92 -25.79 1.69 16.35
N SER A 93 -25.90 2.68 15.46
CA SER A 93 -26.60 3.95 15.70
C SER A 93 -28.12 3.73 15.82
N TYR A 94 -28.73 2.95 14.91
CA TYR A 94 -30.16 2.64 14.96
C TYR A 94 -30.56 1.83 16.20
N LEU A 95 -29.75 0.84 16.57
CA LEU A 95 -30.01 -0.02 17.73
C LEU A 95 -29.62 0.63 19.07
N ASN A 96 -28.97 1.81 19.05
CA ASN A 96 -28.37 2.45 20.22
C ASN A 96 -27.46 1.53 21.05
N SER A 97 -26.89 0.50 20.42
CA SER A 97 -26.02 -0.48 21.08
C SER A 97 -24.60 0.05 21.31
N ALA A 98 -24.22 1.14 20.65
CA ALA A 98 -22.89 1.73 20.76
C ALA A 98 -22.74 2.50 22.09
N ARG A 99 -21.74 2.13 22.89
CA ARG A 99 -21.38 2.85 24.13
C ARG A 99 -20.97 4.31 23.89
N TRP A 100 -20.39 4.59 22.73
CA TRP A 100 -19.97 5.91 22.27
C TRP A 100 -20.17 5.97 20.75
N SER A 101 -20.98 6.91 20.28
CA SER A 101 -21.17 7.20 18.86
C SER A 101 -20.53 8.53 18.49
N TRP A 102 -19.91 8.59 17.31
CA TRP A 102 -19.29 9.80 16.76
C TRP A 102 -20.30 10.53 15.86
N GLY A 103 -21.37 11.05 16.48
CA GLY A 103 -22.49 11.69 15.79
C GLY A 103 -23.65 10.73 15.47
N ASP A 104 -24.62 11.22 14.69
CA ASP A 104 -25.76 10.46 14.19
C ASP A 104 -25.47 9.95 12.77
N GLN A 105 -25.44 8.63 12.58
CA GLN A 105 -25.21 7.97 11.28
C GLN A 105 -26.46 7.25 10.76
N THR A 106 -27.64 7.51 11.33
CA THR A 106 -28.90 6.93 10.84
C THR A 106 -29.33 7.49 9.49
N THR A 107 -28.89 8.70 9.15
CA THR A 107 -29.16 9.35 7.87
C THR A 107 -28.00 9.15 6.88
N VAL A 108 -28.31 9.13 5.57
CA VAL A 108 -27.30 9.07 4.50
C VAL A 108 -26.32 10.24 4.60
N SER A 109 -26.79 11.42 4.99
CA SER A 109 -25.94 12.59 5.21
C SER A 109 -25.00 12.39 6.39
N GLY A 110 -25.47 11.85 7.52
CA GLY A 110 -24.64 11.55 8.68
C GLY A 110 -23.59 10.49 8.39
N LEU A 111 -23.97 9.43 7.68
CA LEU A 111 -23.03 8.42 7.19
C LEU A 111 -21.98 9.03 6.26
N LEU A 112 -22.38 9.89 5.32
CA LEU A 112 -21.44 10.54 4.39
C LEU A 112 -20.49 11.51 5.12
N THR A 113 -20.98 12.27 6.09
CA THR A 113 -20.18 13.12 6.98
C THR A 113 -19.12 12.31 7.72
N HIS A 114 -19.49 11.13 8.23
CA HIS A 114 -18.56 10.23 8.92
C HIS A 114 -17.56 9.57 7.95
N LEU A 115 -18.03 9.08 6.80
CA LEU A 115 -17.20 8.47 5.75
C LEU A 115 -16.15 9.44 5.22
N LEU A 116 -16.55 10.68 4.93
CA LEU A 116 -15.66 11.76 4.48
C LEU A 116 -14.81 12.33 5.62
N ARG A 117 -15.02 11.87 6.87
CA ARG A 117 -14.41 12.41 8.08
C ARG A 117 -14.53 13.94 8.16
N ALA A 118 -15.68 14.46 7.75
CA ALA A 118 -15.93 15.89 7.62
C ALA A 118 -15.93 16.62 8.97
N GLU A 119 -16.28 15.92 10.07
CA GLU A 119 -16.23 16.48 11.42
C GLU A 119 -14.82 16.88 11.88
N TYR A 120 -13.79 16.26 11.31
CA TYR A 120 -12.38 16.61 11.57
C TYR A 120 -11.86 17.69 10.61
N GLY A 121 -12.69 18.14 9.67
CA GLY A 121 -12.29 18.89 8.49
C GLY A 121 -11.70 17.95 7.44
N THR A 122 -12.50 17.51 6.45
CA THR A 122 -12.05 16.64 5.36
C THR A 122 -10.85 17.26 4.65
N PHE A 123 -9.67 16.69 4.88
CA PHE A 123 -8.38 17.25 4.49
C PHE A 123 -8.06 18.62 5.08
N SER A 124 -8.92 19.22 5.90
CA SER A 124 -8.75 20.57 6.45
C SER A 124 -8.00 20.60 7.79
N LEU A 125 -6.75 20.15 7.78
CA LEU A 125 -5.80 20.63 8.77
C LEU A 125 -5.39 22.06 8.34
N VAL A 126 -5.48 23.02 9.27
CA VAL A 126 -5.15 24.45 9.05
C VAL A 126 -3.90 24.60 8.19
N ARG A 127 -3.88 25.53 7.23
CA ARG A 127 -2.75 25.68 6.28
C ARG A 127 -1.45 25.97 7.05
N ALA A 128 -0.57 24.98 7.10
CA ALA A 128 0.75 25.12 7.68
C ALA A 128 1.58 26.08 6.79
N GLY A 129 2.30 27.02 7.40
CA GLY A 129 3.29 27.83 6.69
C GLY A 129 4.40 26.94 6.11
N PHE A 130 5.06 27.40 5.04
CA PHE A 130 6.16 26.67 4.38
C PHE A 130 7.24 26.17 5.37
N TRP A 131 7.54 26.97 6.40
CA TRP A 131 8.48 26.63 7.47
C TRP A 131 8.03 25.46 8.36
N ILE A 132 6.73 25.33 8.62
CA ILE A 132 6.16 24.22 9.40
C ILE A 132 6.16 22.94 8.56
N CYS A 133 5.81 23.05 7.27
CA CYS A 133 5.84 21.94 6.31
C CYS A 133 7.25 21.34 6.19
N THR A 134 8.27 22.18 5.99
CA THR A 134 9.67 21.73 5.87
C THR A 134 10.19 21.13 7.18
N SER A 135 9.78 21.67 8.33
CA SER A 135 10.13 21.13 9.65
C SER A 135 9.48 19.78 9.90
N CYS A 136 8.21 19.61 9.51
CA CYS A 136 7.47 18.35 9.63
C CYS A 136 8.10 17.26 8.76
N PHE A 137 8.37 17.58 7.48
CA PHE A 137 9.04 16.66 6.55
C PHE A 137 10.45 16.25 7.01
N LYS A 138 11.24 17.20 7.52
CA LYS A 138 12.55 16.91 8.11
C LYS A 138 12.44 15.98 9.31
N LYS A 139 11.42 16.18 10.15
CA LYS A 139 11.21 15.38 11.36
C LYS A 139 10.70 13.98 11.04
N GLU A 140 9.80 13.84 10.08
CA GLU A 140 9.34 12.57 9.49
C GLU A 140 10.53 11.77 8.95
N THR A 141 11.40 12.41 8.16
CA THR A 141 12.63 11.80 7.64
C THR A 141 13.59 11.40 8.76
N SER A 142 13.77 12.25 9.76
CA SER A 142 14.66 11.98 10.90
C SER A 142 14.15 10.86 11.80
N CYS A 143 12.82 10.73 11.95
CA CYS A 143 12.16 9.62 12.65
C CYS A 143 12.41 8.30 11.91
N CYS A 144 12.20 8.29 10.59
CA CYS A 144 12.44 7.11 9.76
C CYS A 144 13.92 6.67 9.78
N CYS A 145 14.84 7.61 10.01
CA CYS A 145 16.27 7.35 10.14
C CYS A 145 16.74 7.04 11.59
N SER A 146 15.83 6.89 12.55
CA SER A 146 16.19 6.63 13.95
C SER A 146 16.68 5.19 14.16
N SER A 147 17.87 5.04 14.74
CA SER A 147 18.53 3.78 15.16
C SER A 147 18.30 2.53 14.29
N ILE A 148 17.24 1.74 14.53
CA ILE A 148 16.95 0.49 13.81
C ILE A 148 16.13 0.70 12.54
N TRP A 149 15.38 1.80 12.49
CA TRP A 149 14.54 2.12 11.36
C TRP A 149 15.36 2.46 10.13
N ILE A 150 16.64 2.85 10.27
CA ILE A 150 17.54 3.20 9.17
C ILE A 150 17.79 2.08 8.16
N PHE A 151 17.62 0.81 8.56
CA PHE A 151 17.71 -0.31 7.64
C PHE A 151 16.60 -0.29 6.58
N LEU A 152 15.41 0.22 6.91
CA LEU A 152 14.29 0.31 5.99
C LEU A 152 14.51 1.37 4.88
N PRO A 153 14.79 2.66 5.15
CA PRO A 153 15.09 3.64 4.12
C PRO A 153 16.38 3.30 3.38
N PHE A 154 17.36 2.63 4.01
CA PHE A 154 18.54 2.11 3.30
C PHE A 154 18.15 1.03 2.27
N MET A 155 17.26 0.11 2.60
CA MET A 155 16.73 -0.87 1.64
C MET A 155 15.93 -0.20 0.52
N VAL A 156 15.13 0.82 0.83
CA VAL A 156 14.41 1.61 -0.20
C VAL A 156 15.39 2.36 -1.10
N PHE A 157 16.43 2.98 -0.54
CA PHE A 157 17.43 3.73 -1.28
C PHE A 157 18.27 2.81 -2.19
N THR A 158 18.76 1.70 -1.66
CA THR A 158 19.50 0.71 -2.45
C THR A 158 18.63 0.13 -3.56
N TYR A 159 17.34 -0.15 -3.30
CA TYR A 159 16.41 -0.59 -4.32
C TYR A 159 16.19 0.44 -5.43
N THR A 160 15.85 1.68 -5.08
CA THR A 160 15.63 2.76 -6.06
C THR A 160 16.89 3.08 -6.86
N PHE A 161 18.06 3.09 -6.22
CA PHE A 161 19.36 3.25 -6.88
C PHE A 161 19.66 2.11 -7.85
N LEU A 162 19.41 0.86 -7.47
CA LEU A 162 19.57 -0.31 -8.34
C LEU A 162 18.59 -0.30 -9.51
N CYS A 163 17.34 0.13 -9.30
CA CYS A 163 16.36 0.34 -10.37
C CYS A 163 16.73 1.51 -11.30
N PHE A 164 17.40 2.53 -10.80
CA PHE A 164 17.89 3.67 -11.58
C PHE A 164 19.08 3.29 -12.48
N ILE A 165 20.03 2.53 -11.93
CA ILE A 165 21.23 2.07 -12.67
C ILE A 165 20.91 0.87 -13.57
N GLY A 166 19.90 0.08 -13.22
CA GLY A 166 19.47 -1.08 -13.99
C GLY A 166 18.95 -0.70 -15.38
N LYS A 167 19.25 -1.55 -16.37
CA LYS A 167 18.73 -1.42 -17.75
C LYS A 167 17.20 -1.63 -17.84
N HIS A 168 16.59 -2.21 -16.80
CA HIS A 168 15.15 -2.37 -16.67
C HIS A 168 14.55 -1.22 -15.86
N ARG A 169 13.81 -0.34 -16.54
CA ARG A 169 12.95 0.65 -15.88
C ARG A 169 11.77 -0.08 -15.23
N ASP A 170 11.90 -0.44 -13.96
CA ASP A 170 10.77 -0.94 -13.19
C ASP A 170 9.81 0.21 -12.89
N LEU A 171 8.88 0.42 -13.83
CA LEU A 171 7.91 1.51 -13.82
C LEU A 171 6.99 1.43 -12.58
N PHE A 172 6.81 0.24 -12.01
CA PHE A 172 6.04 0.03 -10.80
C PHE A 172 6.77 0.54 -9.55
N SER A 173 8.08 0.32 -9.45
CA SER A 173 8.91 0.86 -8.35
C SER A 173 8.93 2.37 -8.35
N TRP A 174 9.07 2.97 -9.53
CA TRP A 174 9.02 4.43 -9.70
C TRP A 174 7.65 4.98 -9.34
N LEU A 175 6.58 4.30 -9.73
CA LEU A 175 5.22 4.66 -9.35
C LEU A 175 5.06 4.66 -7.82
N LEU A 176 5.44 3.58 -7.14
CA LEU A 176 5.33 3.48 -5.67
C LEU A 176 6.18 4.55 -4.96
N THR A 177 7.38 4.83 -5.47
CA THR A 177 8.25 5.88 -4.93
C THR A 177 7.61 7.27 -5.12
N ALA A 178 7.06 7.55 -6.29
CA ALA A 178 6.36 8.80 -6.56
C ALA A 178 5.10 8.95 -5.68
N MET A 179 4.34 7.88 -5.49
CA MET A 179 3.18 7.86 -4.59
C MET A 179 3.58 8.16 -3.15
N LEU A 180 4.67 7.57 -2.65
CA LEU A 180 5.20 7.86 -1.32
C LEU A 180 5.61 9.33 -1.19
N LEU A 181 6.32 9.88 -2.18
CA LEU A 181 6.72 11.29 -2.16
C LEU A 181 5.51 12.23 -2.17
N VAL A 182 4.52 11.97 -3.02
CA VAL A 182 3.27 12.75 -3.06
C VAL A 182 2.54 12.66 -1.72
N TYR A 183 2.46 11.48 -1.12
CA TYR A 183 1.85 11.28 0.19
C TYR A 183 2.57 12.07 1.29
N SER A 184 3.89 11.93 1.42
CA SER A 184 4.68 12.64 2.43
C SER A 184 4.62 14.16 2.24
N LEU A 185 4.68 14.65 1.00
CA LEU A 185 4.54 16.08 0.71
C LEU A 185 3.14 16.59 1.05
N PHE A 186 2.08 15.84 0.69
CA PHE A 186 0.72 16.21 1.03
C PHE A 186 0.51 16.22 2.54
N PHE A 187 1.02 15.20 3.24
CA PHE A 187 0.94 15.11 4.69
C PHE A 187 1.68 16.27 5.34
N ALA A 188 2.94 16.53 4.97
CA ALA A 188 3.72 17.66 5.50
C ALA A 188 3.07 19.02 5.18
N TRP A 189 2.45 19.16 4.00
CA TRP A 189 1.75 20.39 3.61
C TRP A 189 0.48 20.62 4.42
N ARG A 190 -0.28 19.55 4.71
CA ARG A 190 -1.47 19.64 5.57
C ARG A 190 -1.13 19.58 7.05
N ALA A 191 0.03 19.10 7.46
CA ALA A 191 0.40 18.91 8.86
C ALA A 191 0.59 20.27 9.55
N ASN A 192 -0.44 20.71 10.26
CA ASN A 192 -0.37 21.79 11.23
C ASN A 192 -0.35 21.24 12.66
N LEU A 193 0.56 20.28 12.88
CA LEU A 193 0.76 19.65 14.18
C LEU A 193 1.87 20.40 14.91
N ASP A 194 1.65 20.71 16.18
CA ASP A 194 2.69 21.25 17.04
C ASP A 194 3.73 20.15 17.31
N ILE A 195 4.82 20.17 16.54
CA ILE A 195 5.91 19.19 16.56
C ILE A 195 6.62 19.18 17.93
N SER A 196 6.39 20.20 18.76
CA SER A 196 6.89 20.29 20.13
C SER A 196 6.23 19.27 21.06
N ARG A 197 5.04 18.76 20.71
CA ARG A 197 4.32 17.77 21.52
C ARG A 197 4.70 16.34 21.10
N PRO A 198 5.22 15.50 22.02
CA PRO A 198 5.66 14.15 21.69
C PRO A 198 4.52 13.25 21.18
N LEU A 199 3.28 13.52 21.62
CA LEU A 199 2.09 12.77 21.20
C LEU A 199 1.76 12.97 19.71
N LEU A 200 1.91 14.21 19.21
CA LEU A 200 1.67 14.53 17.81
C LEU A 200 2.82 14.08 16.92
N LEU A 201 4.04 14.08 17.46
CA LEU A 201 5.22 13.55 16.79
C LEU A 201 5.07 12.06 16.46
N GLY A 202 4.54 11.25 17.39
CA GLY A 202 4.30 9.82 17.14
C GLY A 202 3.34 9.56 15.97
N VAL A 203 2.32 10.41 15.78
CA VAL A 203 1.37 10.29 14.67
C VAL A 203 2.02 10.57 13.32
N VAL A 204 2.98 11.49 13.27
CA VAL A 204 3.76 11.79 12.04
C VAL A 204 4.64 10.60 11.68
N CYS A 205 5.38 10.05 12.66
CA CYS A 205 6.36 9.01 12.40
C CYS A 205 5.70 7.68 11.98
N ASN A 206 4.60 7.29 12.64
CA ASN A 206 3.91 6.02 12.36
C ASN A 206 3.14 6.00 11.02
N ASN A 207 2.76 7.16 10.48
CA ASN A 207 1.93 7.24 9.28
C ASN A 207 2.67 6.87 7.99
N THR A 208 3.99 7.07 7.97
CA THR A 208 4.85 6.76 6.82
C THR A 208 5.43 5.36 6.86
N ASP A 209 5.46 4.73 8.03
CA ASP A 209 6.19 3.46 8.23
C ASP A 209 5.62 2.31 7.39
N ALA A 210 4.30 2.25 7.20
CA ALA A 210 3.67 1.18 6.42
C ALA A 210 4.12 1.16 4.96
N ALA A 211 4.15 2.32 4.29
CA ALA A 211 4.56 2.41 2.89
C ALA A 211 6.07 2.17 2.71
N VAL A 212 6.89 2.66 3.65
CA VAL A 212 8.34 2.40 3.68
C VAL A 212 8.63 0.91 3.87
N CYS A 213 7.87 0.21 4.72
CA CYS A 213 8.01 -1.25 4.92
C CYS A 213 7.71 -2.04 3.64
N VAL A 214 6.66 -1.66 2.89
CA VAL A 214 6.33 -2.32 1.62
C VAL A 214 7.45 -2.14 0.59
N LEU A 215 7.98 -0.92 0.44
CA LEU A 215 9.10 -0.65 -0.46
C LEU A 215 10.38 -1.37 -0.01
N ALA A 216 10.65 -1.43 1.29
CA ALA A 216 11.80 -2.16 1.82
C ALA A 216 11.68 -3.67 1.55
N GLY A 217 10.49 -4.25 1.68
CA GLY A 217 10.22 -5.65 1.33
C GLY A 217 10.43 -5.95 -0.15
N LEU A 218 9.98 -5.07 -1.05
CA LEU A 218 10.26 -5.17 -2.49
C LEU A 218 11.76 -5.06 -2.77
N GLY A 219 12.46 -4.15 -2.09
CA GLY A 219 13.91 -4.01 -2.15
C GLY A 219 14.63 -5.29 -1.73
N LEU A 220 14.24 -5.88 -0.60
CA LEU A 220 14.81 -7.15 -0.11
C LEU A 220 14.55 -8.30 -1.08
N SER A 221 13.34 -8.44 -1.62
CA SER A 221 13.02 -9.46 -2.62
C SER A 221 13.86 -9.31 -3.89
N HIS A 222 14.09 -8.06 -4.34
CA HIS A 222 14.93 -7.80 -5.50
C HIS A 222 16.40 -8.13 -5.21
N ALA A 223 16.91 -7.72 -4.04
CA ALA A 223 18.26 -8.05 -3.60
C ALA A 223 18.47 -9.57 -3.56
N HIS A 224 17.50 -10.32 -3.00
CA HIS A 224 17.53 -11.78 -2.97
C HIS A 224 17.61 -12.37 -4.38
N SER A 225 16.73 -11.96 -5.29
CA SER A 225 16.74 -12.47 -6.68
C SER A 225 18.05 -12.17 -7.42
N LYS A 226 18.69 -11.04 -7.13
CA LYS A 226 19.95 -10.65 -7.74
C LYS A 226 21.13 -11.42 -7.14
N MET A 227 21.17 -11.58 -5.82
CA MET A 227 22.18 -12.39 -5.13
C MET A 227 22.10 -13.86 -5.53
N GLU A 228 20.90 -14.42 -5.67
CA GLU A 228 20.70 -15.79 -6.16
C GLU A 228 21.25 -15.96 -7.58
N ARG A 229 21.03 -14.99 -8.48
CA ARG A 229 21.60 -15.01 -9.83
C ARG A 229 23.13 -14.91 -9.86
N TRP A 230 23.74 -14.24 -8.87
CA TRP A 230 25.18 -13.96 -8.85
C TRP A 230 25.99 -15.05 -8.11
N LEU A 231 25.48 -15.54 -6.99
CA LEU A 231 26.22 -16.40 -6.05
C LEU A 231 25.66 -17.84 -5.99
N GLY A 232 24.53 -18.11 -6.65
CA GLY A 232 23.79 -19.36 -6.46
C GLY A 232 23.26 -19.52 -5.03
N HIS A 233 22.72 -20.71 -4.71
CA HIS A 233 22.16 -21.06 -3.39
C HIS A 233 20.91 -20.28 -2.95
N GLY A 234 19.83 -20.33 -3.75
CA GLY A 234 18.56 -19.66 -3.46
C GLY A 234 17.97 -19.95 -2.07
N GLY A 235 18.17 -21.17 -1.55
CA GLY A 235 17.71 -21.57 -0.21
C GLY A 235 18.40 -20.82 0.92
N LEU A 236 19.72 -20.60 0.82
CA LEU A 236 20.50 -19.91 1.86
C LEU A 236 20.10 -18.43 1.96
N TRP A 237 19.97 -17.75 0.81
CA TRP A 237 19.53 -16.35 0.76
C TRP A 237 18.09 -16.18 1.24
N LYS A 238 17.22 -17.15 0.97
CA LYS A 238 15.84 -17.16 1.50
C LYS A 238 15.85 -17.25 3.03
N THR A 239 16.66 -18.14 3.60
CA THR A 239 16.79 -18.29 5.06
C THR A 239 17.34 -17.02 5.70
N ILE A 240 18.38 -16.41 5.11
CA ILE A 240 18.95 -15.14 5.59
C ILE A 240 17.89 -14.03 5.57
N GLY A 241 17.10 -13.93 4.50
CA GLY A 241 16.00 -12.97 4.41
C GLY A 241 14.95 -13.16 5.50
N TRP A 242 14.54 -14.40 5.77
CA TRP A 242 13.60 -14.71 6.86
C TRP A 242 14.15 -14.39 8.25
N VAL A 243 15.41 -14.75 8.52
CA VAL A 243 16.07 -14.44 9.79
C VAL A 243 16.13 -12.92 10.00
N PHE A 244 16.45 -12.17 8.95
CA PHE A 244 16.47 -10.71 9.00
C PHE A 244 15.09 -10.10 9.29
N VAL A 245 14.04 -10.57 8.59
CA VAL A 245 12.66 -10.11 8.85
C VAL A 245 12.20 -10.46 10.25
N LEU A 246 12.48 -11.67 10.74
CA LEU A 246 12.12 -12.10 12.09
C LEU A 246 12.87 -11.29 13.17
N ALA A 247 14.14 -10.97 12.95
CA ALA A 247 14.91 -10.11 13.83
C ALA A 247 14.32 -8.70 13.90
N LEU A 248 13.95 -8.11 12.74
CA LEU A 248 13.28 -6.82 12.68
C LEU A 248 11.93 -6.84 13.41
N LEU A 249 11.08 -7.86 13.17
CA LEU A 249 9.78 -7.99 13.83
C LEU A 249 9.93 -8.16 15.35
N GLY A 250 10.86 -9.02 15.79
CA GLY A 250 11.14 -9.22 17.22
C GLY A 250 11.63 -7.94 17.90
N GLN A 251 12.38 -7.12 17.17
CA GLN A 251 12.86 -5.84 17.67
C GLN A 251 11.77 -4.77 17.68
N MET A 252 10.92 -4.71 16.65
CA MET A 252 9.71 -3.85 16.62
C MET A 252 8.80 -4.16 17.81
N GLY A 253 8.59 -5.45 18.12
CA GLY A 253 7.82 -5.87 19.29
C GLY A 253 8.43 -5.39 20.61
N ARG A 254 9.77 -5.39 20.74
CA ARG A 254 10.46 -4.90 21.94
C ARG A 254 10.41 -3.37 22.08
N THR A 255 10.52 -2.62 20.99
CA THR A 255 10.48 -1.15 21.03
C THR A 255 9.07 -0.62 21.25
N ASN A 256 8.03 -1.34 20.82
CA ASN A 256 6.63 -0.94 21.02
C ASN A 256 6.12 -1.19 22.45
N HIS A 257 6.84 -2.01 23.23
CA HIS A 257 6.52 -2.34 24.63
C HIS A 257 7.24 -1.46 25.66
N ARG A 258 8.08 -0.51 25.22
CA ARG A 258 8.73 0.50 26.08
C ARG A 258 8.06 1.84 25.90
#